data_AF-A0A0K8SA49-F1
#
_entry.id   AF-A0A0K8SA49-F1
#
_cell.length_a   1.000
_cell.length_b   1.000
_cell.length_c   1.000
_cell.angle_alpha   90.00
_cell.angle_beta   90.00
_cell.angle_gamma   90.00
#
_symmetry.space_group_name_H-M   'P 1'
#
loop_
_entity.id
_entity.type
_entity.pdbx_description
1 polymer ?
#
loop_
_entity_poly.entity_id
_entity_poly.type
_entity_poly.pdbx_seq_one_letter_code
_entity_poly.pdbx_strand_id
1 'polypeptide(L)'
;MDQHHGSALCRCFCLLKRGMRSLFGVVLLAVLCSYVMRIFPVEIGLSSCEEIDREIQKLRTHCAARKAAQKKGPFQPDGRSAKDVRCQDSGRTEDAIREIMRSELEIYANDKTGMADFALENPGACVISTRGTKKFQEDRQNYFGLDIFREKRSETNQILRPTSVPGKCWA
;
A
#
# COMPACT_ATOMS: atom_id res chain seq x y z
N MET A 1 21.49 11.72 -15.48
CA MET A 1 21.71 11.50 -16.93
C MET A 1 20.94 10.24 -17.30
N ASP A 2 19.61 10.23 -17.19
CA ASP A 2 18.63 10.92 -18.02
C ASP A 2 18.72 10.61 -19.52
N GLN A 3 17.54 10.25 -20.05
CA GLN A 3 17.09 10.23 -21.45
C GLN A 3 17.37 8.97 -22.29
N HIS A 4 16.31 8.19 -22.54
CA HIS A 4 15.71 8.01 -23.88
C HIS A 4 14.58 6.96 -23.86
N HIS A 5 13.37 7.33 -23.43
CA HIS A 5 12.14 6.52 -23.62
C HIS A 5 10.92 7.38 -24.03
N GLY A 6 11.18 8.50 -24.71
CA GLY A 6 10.16 9.49 -25.11
C GLY A 6 9.70 9.45 -26.57
N SER A 7 10.04 8.44 -27.38
CA SER A 7 9.86 8.50 -28.85
C SER A 7 8.71 7.66 -29.43
N ALA A 8 8.12 6.72 -28.68
CA ALA A 8 7.06 5.85 -29.22
C ALA A 8 5.64 6.41 -28.99
N LEU A 9 5.37 6.98 -27.81
CA LEU A 9 4.02 7.48 -27.47
C LEU A 9 3.64 8.77 -28.21
N CYS A 10 4.63 9.56 -28.64
CA CYS A 10 4.36 10.82 -29.34
C CYS A 10 3.88 10.63 -30.80
N ARG A 11 4.18 9.46 -31.42
CA ARG A 11 3.75 9.20 -32.82
C ARG A 11 2.32 8.67 -32.92
N CYS A 12 1.81 7.95 -31.92
CA CYS A 12 0.42 7.47 -31.95
C CYS A 12 -0.60 8.58 -31.68
N PHE A 13 -0.29 9.54 -30.81
CA PHE A 13 -1.25 10.61 -30.46
C PHE A 13 -1.47 11.62 -31.61
N CYS A 14 -0.49 11.81 -32.50
CA CYS A 14 -0.65 12.69 -33.68
C CYS A 14 -1.49 12.08 -34.80
N LEU A 15 -1.58 10.75 -34.91
CA LEU A 15 -2.37 10.10 -35.97
C LEU A 15 -3.87 10.02 -35.61
N LEU A 16 -4.23 9.90 -34.34
CA LEU A 16 -5.64 9.90 -33.92
C LEU A 16 -6.31 11.28 -34.06
N LYS A 17 -5.51 12.37 -34.06
CA LYS A 17 -6.03 13.75 -34.16
C LYS A 17 -6.29 14.20 -35.60
N ARG A 18 -5.96 13.38 -36.61
CA ARG A 18 -6.04 13.77 -38.04
C ARG A 18 -7.29 13.25 -38.78
N GLY A 19 -8.19 12.53 -38.11
CA GLY A 19 -9.27 11.79 -38.76
C GLY A 19 -10.71 12.06 -38.29
N MET A 20 -11.00 13.06 -37.45
CA MET A 20 -12.37 13.36 -37.01
C MET A 20 -12.79 14.78 -37.37
N ARG A 21 -12.99 15.02 -38.68
CA ARG A 21 -13.57 16.26 -39.23
C ARG A 21 -15.08 16.19 -39.42
N SER A 22 -15.75 15.14 -38.94
CA SER A 22 -17.20 15.03 -39.02
C SER A 22 -17.82 15.54 -37.73
N LEU A 23 -18.59 16.64 -37.83
CA LEU A 23 -19.44 17.17 -36.76
C LEU A 23 -20.28 16.06 -36.10
N PHE A 24 -20.71 15.06 -36.88
CA PHE A 24 -21.42 13.88 -36.38
C PHE A 24 -20.62 13.07 -35.36
N GLY A 25 -19.30 12.94 -35.54
CA GLY A 25 -18.45 12.18 -34.61
C GLY A 25 -18.31 12.87 -33.25
N VAL A 26 -18.24 14.20 -33.24
CA VAL A 26 -18.15 14.98 -32.00
C VAL A 26 -19.50 14.97 -31.27
N VAL A 27 -20.61 15.12 -32.01
CA VAL A 27 -21.97 15.08 -31.43
C VAL A 27 -22.29 13.69 -30.88
N LEU A 28 -21.97 12.62 -31.61
CA LEU A 28 -22.19 11.24 -31.14
C LEU A 28 -21.42 10.97 -29.84
N LEU A 29 -20.16 11.40 -29.75
CA LEU A 29 -19.33 11.18 -28.57
C LEU A 29 -19.83 12.01 -27.38
N ALA A 30 -20.32 13.23 -27.60
CA ALA A 30 -20.95 14.04 -26.57
C ALA A 30 -22.30 13.46 -26.10
N VAL A 31 -23.13 12.96 -27.01
CA VAL A 31 -24.41 12.29 -26.69
C VAL A 31 -24.16 10.99 -25.94
N LEU A 32 -23.20 10.16 -26.37
CA LEU A 32 -22.84 8.94 -25.65
C LEU A 32 -22.24 9.25 -24.27
N CYS A 33 -21.40 10.27 -24.15
CA CYS A 33 -20.85 10.69 -22.87
C CYS A 33 -21.94 11.17 -21.92
N SER A 34 -22.86 12.02 -22.39
CA SER A 34 -23.99 12.50 -21.57
C SER A 34 -25.02 11.40 -21.25
N TYR A 35 -25.22 10.42 -22.13
CA TYR A 35 -26.06 9.24 -21.92
C TYR A 35 -25.45 8.31 -20.86
N VAL A 36 -24.13 8.05 -20.94
CA VAL A 36 -23.38 7.28 -19.94
C VAL A 36 -23.38 8.00 -18.59
N MET A 37 -23.15 9.32 -18.55
CA MET A 37 -23.21 10.12 -17.31
C MET A 37 -24.62 10.26 -16.74
N ARG A 38 -25.68 10.00 -17.52
CA ARG A 38 -27.07 9.96 -17.05
C ARG A 38 -27.53 8.57 -16.60
N ILE A 39 -27.02 7.50 -17.22
CA ILE A 39 -27.39 6.12 -16.90
C ILE A 39 -26.53 5.53 -15.79
N PHE A 40 -25.30 5.99 -15.64
CA PHE A 40 -24.54 5.80 -14.43
C PHE A 40 -24.83 6.97 -13.51
N PRO A 41 -25.86 6.92 -12.64
CA PRO A 41 -25.70 7.66 -11.41
C PRO A 41 -24.43 7.09 -10.80
N VAL A 42 -23.40 7.94 -10.69
CA VAL A 42 -22.28 7.71 -9.80
C VAL A 42 -22.88 7.75 -8.40
N GLU A 43 -23.58 6.68 -8.02
CA GLU A 43 -23.92 6.31 -6.65
C GLU A 43 -22.63 5.79 -6.00
N ILE A 44 -21.59 6.62 -6.03
CA ILE A 44 -20.53 6.51 -5.05
C ILE A 44 -21.08 7.20 -3.81
N GLY A 45 -21.81 6.43 -3.02
CA GLY A 45 -21.80 6.50 -1.56
C GLY A 45 -21.85 7.87 -0.88
N LEU A 46 -22.53 8.88 -1.45
CA LEU A 46 -22.64 10.20 -0.80
C LEU A 46 -23.28 10.08 0.60
N SER A 47 -24.19 9.13 0.80
CA SER A 47 -24.77 8.83 2.12
C SER A 47 -23.79 8.13 3.07
N SER A 48 -22.84 7.36 2.55
CA SER A 48 -21.83 6.64 3.34
C SER A 48 -20.70 7.56 3.79
N CYS A 49 -20.34 8.59 3.01
CA CYS A 49 -19.27 9.52 3.37
C CYS A 49 -19.62 10.37 4.60
N GLU A 50 -20.88 10.85 4.70
CA GLU A 50 -21.32 11.62 5.88
C GLU A 50 -21.31 10.77 7.17
N GLU A 51 -21.66 9.49 7.08
CA GLU A 51 -21.60 8.54 8.19
C GLU A 51 -20.15 8.30 8.64
N ILE A 52 -19.25 8.07 7.67
CA ILE A 52 -17.82 7.83 7.92
C ILE A 52 -17.15 9.06 8.51
N ASP A 53 -17.45 10.26 7.99
CA ASP A 53 -16.89 11.51 8.50
C ASP A 53 -17.35 11.81 9.94
N ARG A 54 -18.61 11.48 10.27
CA ARG A 54 -19.12 11.54 11.65
C ARG A 54 -18.35 10.62 12.58
N GLU A 55 -18.10 9.37 12.18
CA GLU A 55 -17.37 8.43 13.03
C GLU A 55 -15.89 8.81 13.19
N ILE A 56 -15.26 9.35 12.14
CA ILE A 56 -13.90 9.89 12.21
C ILE A 56 -13.84 11.07 13.19
N GLN A 57 -14.78 11.99 13.15
CA GLN A 57 -14.83 13.12 14.08
C GLN A 57 -15.03 12.66 15.53
N LYS A 58 -15.90 11.68 15.75
CA LYS A 58 -16.14 11.07 17.07
C LYS A 58 -14.90 10.38 17.63
N LEU A 59 -14.16 9.64 16.80
CA LEU A 59 -12.90 9.01 17.21
C LEU A 59 -11.81 10.05 17.53
N ARG A 60 -11.73 11.14 16.75
CA ARG A 60 -10.78 12.23 17.00
C ARG A 60 -11.02 12.91 18.35
N THR A 61 -12.27 13.21 18.69
CA THR A 61 -12.62 13.82 19.98
C THR A 61 -12.38 12.86 21.15
N HIS A 62 -12.71 11.57 20.97
CA HIS A 62 -12.48 10.54 21.99
C HIS A 62 -10.99 10.32 22.28
N CYS A 63 -10.14 10.29 21.24
CA CYS A 63 -8.70 10.22 21.39
C CYS A 63 -8.11 11.48 22.01
N ALA A 64 -8.61 12.67 21.66
CA ALA A 64 -8.17 13.93 22.26
C ALA A 64 -8.51 14.00 23.76
N ALA A 65 -9.71 13.56 24.15
CA ALA A 65 -10.13 13.48 25.55
C ALA A 65 -9.29 12.48 26.35
N ARG A 66 -8.99 11.30 25.79
CA ARG A 66 -8.09 10.33 26.43
C ARG A 66 -6.66 10.88 26.59
N LYS A 67 -6.13 11.57 25.59
CA LYS A 67 -4.79 12.20 25.68
C LYS A 67 -4.75 13.33 26.72
N ALA A 68 -5.82 14.11 26.85
CA ALA A 68 -5.92 15.15 27.88
C ALA A 68 -6.10 14.56 29.29
N ALA A 69 -6.85 13.47 29.44
CA ALA A 69 -6.99 12.74 30.70
C ALA A 69 -5.71 11.99 31.11
N GLN A 70 -4.90 11.54 30.14
CA GLN A 70 -3.64 10.85 30.37
C GLN A 70 -2.48 11.78 30.80
N LYS A 71 -2.74 13.07 31.06
CA LYS A 71 -1.72 14.00 31.60
C LYS A 71 -1.26 13.70 33.03
N LYS A 72 -1.84 12.71 33.72
CA LYS A 72 -1.36 12.20 35.02
C LYS A 72 -1.62 10.71 35.15
N GLY A 73 -0.60 9.89 34.92
CA GLY A 73 -0.61 8.47 35.24
C GLY A 73 0.78 7.90 35.07
N PRO A 74 1.37 7.24 36.09
CA PRO A 74 2.66 6.59 35.95
C PRO A 74 2.54 5.44 34.95
N PHE A 75 3.43 5.43 33.95
CA PHE A 75 3.62 4.35 33.01
C PHE A 75 4.22 3.15 33.76
N GLN A 76 3.49 2.03 33.83
CA GLN A 76 4.02 0.75 34.29
C GLN A 76 4.70 0.05 33.10
N PRO A 77 6.01 -0.20 33.15
CA PRO A 77 6.75 -0.77 32.03
C PRO A 77 6.61 -2.30 32.03
N ASP A 78 5.89 -2.82 31.04
CA ASP A 78 5.91 -4.21 30.64
C ASP A 78 7.17 -4.48 29.79
N GLY A 79 8.27 -4.77 30.50
CA GLY A 79 9.17 -5.88 30.18
C GLY A 79 9.99 -5.86 28.88
N ARG A 80 10.08 -4.76 28.12
CA ARG A 80 11.13 -4.58 27.11
C ARG A 80 11.75 -3.19 27.26
N SER A 81 13.09 -3.15 27.25
CA SER A 81 13.96 -2.03 27.60
C SER A 81 13.72 -0.78 26.74
N ALA A 82 12.62 -0.08 27.04
CA ALA A 82 12.34 1.27 26.59
C ALA A 82 13.10 2.22 27.52
N LYS A 83 14.23 2.73 27.07
CA LYS A 83 14.84 3.91 27.67
C LYS A 83 13.87 5.07 27.42
N ASP A 84 13.24 5.52 28.49
CA ASP A 84 12.25 6.59 28.62
C ASP A 84 12.52 7.78 27.65
N VAL A 85 11.88 7.80 26.47
CA VAL A 85 11.84 9.00 25.63
C VAL A 85 10.76 9.91 26.22
N ARG A 86 11.16 10.63 27.26
CA ARG A 86 10.43 11.78 27.76
C ARG A 86 10.41 12.84 26.66
N CYS A 87 9.23 13.37 26.34
CA CYS A 87 9.10 14.64 25.62
C CYS A 87 9.54 15.78 26.55
N GLN A 88 10.85 15.94 26.72
CA GLN A 88 11.45 17.23 26.99
C GLN A 88 11.76 17.84 25.62
N ASP A 89 10.85 18.70 25.19
CA ASP A 89 11.04 19.55 24.03
C ASP A 89 11.74 20.83 24.49
N SER A 90 13.08 20.79 24.50
CA SER A 90 14.00 21.94 24.45
C SER A 90 15.44 21.43 24.55
N GLY A 91 16.07 21.15 23.41
CA GLY A 91 17.53 20.98 23.33
C GLY A 91 18.05 19.53 23.33
N ARG A 92 17.50 18.62 22.52
CA ARG A 92 18.27 17.44 22.12
C ARG A 92 19.35 17.90 21.13
N THR A 93 20.62 17.71 21.47
CA THR A 93 21.75 17.93 20.56
C THR A 93 21.52 17.11 19.28
N GLU A 94 21.87 17.65 18.11
CA GLU A 94 21.73 16.96 16.81
C GLU A 94 22.29 15.53 16.84
N ASP A 95 23.38 15.34 17.58
CA ASP A 95 24.04 14.04 17.76
C ASP A 95 23.17 13.00 18.47
N ALA A 96 22.35 13.42 19.45
CA ALA A 96 21.44 12.52 20.16
C ALA A 96 20.30 12.03 19.25
N ILE A 97 19.81 12.89 18.36
CA ILE A 97 18.80 12.52 17.37
C ILE A 97 19.41 11.56 16.34
N ARG A 98 20.64 11.85 15.90
CA ARG A 98 21.36 11.01 14.94
C ARG A 98 21.62 9.60 15.49
N GLU A 99 21.93 9.49 16.78
CA GLU A 99 22.11 8.21 17.45
C GLU A 99 20.82 7.39 17.51
N ILE A 100 19.69 8.03 17.86
CA ILE A 100 18.38 7.36 17.90
C ILE A 100 17.98 6.90 16.49
N MET A 101 18.15 7.75 15.47
CA MET A 101 17.88 7.36 14.09
C MET A 101 18.74 6.18 13.65
N ARG A 102 20.03 6.16 14.04
CA ARG A 102 20.93 5.05 13.74
C ARG A 102 20.42 3.75 14.37
N SER A 103 20.06 3.75 15.66
CA SER A 103 19.57 2.54 16.31
C SER A 103 18.27 2.02 15.69
N GLU A 104 17.36 2.91 15.27
CA GLU A 104 16.12 2.50 14.62
C GLU A 104 16.36 1.98 13.18
N LEU A 105 17.27 2.59 12.44
CA LEU A 105 17.66 2.13 11.10
C LEU A 105 18.36 0.77 11.14
N GLU A 106 19.14 0.48 12.18
CA GLU A 106 19.74 -0.84 12.40
C GLU A 106 18.67 -1.90 12.64
N ILE A 107 17.63 -1.62 13.44
CA ILE A 107 16.51 -2.54 13.64
C ILE A 107 15.72 -2.73 12.35
N TYR A 108 15.48 -1.67 11.59
CA TYR A 108 14.80 -1.74 10.30
C TYR A 108 15.58 -2.59 9.28
N ALA A 109 16.90 -2.45 9.24
CA ALA A 109 17.78 -3.26 8.40
C ALA A 109 17.72 -4.75 8.80
N ASN A 110 17.54 -5.04 10.08
CA ASN A 110 17.34 -6.39 10.62
C ASN A 110 15.87 -6.83 10.56
N ASP A 111 15.26 -6.71 9.38
CA ASP A 111 13.87 -7.08 9.08
C ASP A 111 12.83 -6.59 10.12
N LYS A 112 13.07 -5.40 10.70
CA LYS A 112 12.21 -4.77 11.72
C LYS A 112 12.08 -5.55 13.04
N THR A 113 12.71 -6.71 13.20
CA THR A 113 12.60 -7.54 14.41
C THR A 113 13.84 -7.48 15.29
N GLY A 114 15.00 -7.16 14.72
CA GLY A 114 16.27 -7.19 15.45
C GLY A 114 16.70 -8.59 15.88
N MET A 115 16.07 -9.64 15.33
CA MET A 115 16.37 -11.04 15.60
C MET A 115 16.78 -11.75 14.30
N ALA A 116 17.57 -12.82 14.41
CA ALA A 116 17.94 -13.62 13.25
C ALA A 116 16.76 -14.49 12.79
N ASP A 117 16.42 -14.41 11.50
CA ASP A 117 15.45 -15.31 10.88
C ASP A 117 16.15 -16.55 10.30
N PHE A 118 15.92 -17.71 10.92
CA PHE A 118 16.45 -19.00 10.47
C PHE A 118 15.63 -19.64 9.35
N ALA A 119 14.46 -19.09 9.04
CA ALA A 119 13.58 -19.58 7.98
C ALA A 119 13.84 -18.88 6.64
N LEU A 120 14.82 -17.97 6.54
CA LEU A 120 15.06 -17.20 5.34
C LEU A 120 15.72 -18.05 4.22
N GLU A 121 15.28 -17.87 2.97
CA GLU A 121 15.80 -18.64 1.82
C GLU A 121 17.30 -18.41 1.59
N ASN A 122 17.78 -17.18 1.77
CA ASN A 122 19.18 -16.80 1.50
C ASN A 122 20.20 -17.50 2.43
N PRO A 123 19.94 -17.63 3.76
CA PRO A 123 20.70 -18.50 4.66
C PRO A 123 20.63 -20.01 4.37
N GLY A 124 19.84 -20.43 3.38
CA GLY A 124 19.73 -21.84 2.98
C GLY A 124 18.51 -22.56 3.56
N ALA A 125 17.53 -21.85 4.12
CA ALA A 125 16.26 -22.48 4.50
C ALA A 125 15.46 -22.86 3.25
N CYS A 126 14.74 -23.98 3.30
CA CYS A 126 13.90 -24.44 2.20
C CYS A 126 12.59 -25.07 2.69
N VAL A 127 11.54 -24.98 1.89
CA VAL A 127 10.26 -25.65 2.17
C VAL A 127 10.31 -27.10 1.66
N ILE A 128 9.90 -28.04 2.52
CA ILE A 128 9.71 -29.44 2.13
C ILE A 128 8.37 -29.59 1.39
N SER A 129 8.42 -29.75 0.07
CA SER A 129 7.24 -29.81 -0.80
C SER A 129 6.31 -31.01 -0.53
N THR A 130 6.84 -32.11 0.02
CA THR A 130 6.07 -33.36 0.24
C THR A 130 5.18 -33.32 1.48
N ARG A 131 5.37 -32.34 2.39
CA ARG A 131 4.58 -32.18 3.63
C ARG A 131 3.72 -30.91 3.64
N GLY A 132 3.66 -30.19 2.52
CA GLY A 132 2.92 -28.94 2.40
C GLY A 132 1.46 -29.11 2.01
N THR A 133 0.69 -28.03 2.14
CA THR A 133 -0.66 -27.94 1.56
C THR A 133 -0.58 -27.89 0.03
N LYS A 134 -1.62 -28.37 -0.64
CA LYS A 134 -1.73 -28.17 -2.10
C LYS A 134 -1.92 -26.68 -2.37
N LYS A 135 -1.21 -26.18 -3.38
CA LYS A 135 -1.32 -24.80 -3.83
C LYS A 135 -2.76 -24.48 -4.22
N PHE A 136 -3.33 -23.42 -3.66
CA PHE A 136 -4.64 -22.93 -4.04
C PHE A 136 -4.55 -22.19 -5.39
N GLN A 137 -5.17 -22.78 -6.41
CA GLN A 137 -5.33 -22.13 -7.70
C GLN A 137 -6.53 -21.19 -7.61
N GLU A 138 -6.29 -19.88 -7.50
CA GLU A 138 -7.34 -18.90 -7.74
C GLU A 138 -7.59 -18.77 -9.23
N ASP A 139 -8.88 -18.62 -9.56
CA ASP A 139 -9.31 -18.31 -10.91
C ASP A 139 -8.82 -16.93 -11.34
N ARG A 140 -8.58 -16.81 -12.65
CA ARG A 140 -8.05 -15.62 -13.33
C ARG A 140 -8.78 -14.36 -12.85
N GLN A 141 -8.04 -13.33 -12.49
CA GLN A 141 -8.61 -11.99 -12.30
C GLN A 141 -9.02 -11.45 -13.66
N ASN A 142 -10.24 -11.76 -14.06
CA ASN A 142 -10.86 -11.26 -15.27
C ASN A 142 -11.38 -9.84 -15.02
N TYR A 143 -10.64 -8.84 -15.50
CA TYR A 143 -11.13 -7.48 -15.58
C TYR A 143 -11.69 -7.25 -16.99
N PHE A 144 -12.99 -6.97 -17.10
CA PHE A 144 -13.68 -6.64 -18.35
C PHE A 144 -13.65 -7.71 -19.47
N GLY A 145 -13.62 -9.00 -19.13
CA GLY A 145 -13.64 -10.07 -20.14
C GLY A 145 -12.29 -10.31 -20.81
N LEU A 146 -11.22 -9.66 -20.36
CA LEU A 146 -9.87 -9.82 -20.85
C LEU A 146 -8.99 -10.40 -19.75
N ASP A 147 -8.36 -11.53 -20.03
CA ASP A 147 -7.34 -12.11 -19.16
C ASP A 147 -6.03 -11.34 -19.32
N ILE A 148 -5.92 -10.19 -18.66
CA ILE A 148 -4.81 -9.25 -18.86
C ILE A 148 -3.49 -9.83 -18.32
N PHE A 149 -3.54 -10.53 -17.18
CA PHE A 149 -2.36 -11.14 -16.57
C PHE A 149 -2.69 -12.44 -15.85
N ARG A 150 -1.97 -13.50 -16.21
CA ARG A 150 -1.83 -14.67 -15.35
C ARG A 150 -0.56 -14.49 -14.55
N GLU A 151 -0.65 -13.83 -13.39
CA GLU A 151 0.48 -13.82 -12.46
C GLU A 151 0.81 -15.29 -12.16
N LYS A 152 2.04 -15.72 -12.47
CA LYS A 152 2.53 -17.01 -12.00
C LYS A 152 2.56 -16.92 -10.48
N ARG A 153 1.50 -17.43 -9.86
CA ARG A 153 1.30 -17.41 -8.40
C ARG A 153 2.54 -17.99 -7.75
N SER A 154 2.92 -17.42 -6.62
CA SER A 154 4.21 -17.71 -6.02
C SER A 154 4.32 -19.17 -5.60
N GLU A 155 5.53 -19.71 -5.73
CA GLU A 155 5.88 -21.04 -5.23
C GLU A 155 5.89 -21.02 -3.69
N THR A 156 5.86 -22.19 -3.05
CA THR A 156 5.79 -22.27 -1.58
C THR A 156 6.95 -21.53 -0.89
N ASN A 157 8.10 -21.43 -1.56
CA ASN A 157 9.28 -20.71 -1.06
C ASN A 157 9.08 -19.20 -0.89
N GLN A 158 7.99 -18.61 -1.41
CA GLN A 158 7.72 -17.18 -1.26
C GLN A 158 7.57 -16.73 0.20
N ILE A 159 7.16 -17.63 1.09
CA ILE A 159 7.05 -17.36 2.53
C ILE A 159 8.41 -17.15 3.19
N LEU A 160 9.49 -17.65 2.58
CA LEU A 160 10.86 -17.55 3.09
C LEU A 160 11.60 -16.31 2.56
N ARG A 161 10.94 -15.50 1.72
CA ARG A 161 11.53 -14.31 1.10
C ARG A 161 11.14 -13.05 1.85
N PRO A 162 12.05 -12.08 2.01
CA PRO A 162 11.77 -10.83 2.73
C PRO A 162 10.93 -9.82 1.92
N THR A 163 10.24 -10.25 0.86
CA THR A 163 9.49 -9.35 -0.03
C THR A 163 8.02 -9.28 0.36
N SER A 164 7.58 -8.15 0.93
CA SER A 164 6.16 -7.88 1.21
C SER A 164 5.52 -7.05 0.09
N VAL A 165 5.27 -7.66 -1.07
CA VAL A 165 4.56 -7.02 -2.19
C VAL A 165 3.17 -7.66 -2.31
N PRO A 166 2.10 -6.87 -2.54
CA PRO A 166 0.77 -7.43 -2.74
C PRO A 166 0.78 -8.49 -3.86
N GLY A 167 0.12 -9.62 -3.61
CA GLY A 167 0.06 -10.75 -4.56
C GLY A 167 1.25 -11.72 -4.52
N LYS A 168 2.32 -11.41 -3.77
CA LYS A 168 3.46 -12.33 -3.55
C LYS A 168 3.29 -13.09 -2.24
N CYS A 169 2.26 -13.94 -2.18
CA CYS A 169 1.95 -14.77 -1.01
C CYS A 169 1.59 -16.21 -1.39
N TRP A 170 1.83 -17.13 -0.46
CA TRP A 170 1.36 -18.51 -0.56
C TRP A 170 -0.08 -18.62 -0.06
N ALA A 171 -0.94 -19.26 -0.86
CA ALA A 171 -2.34 -19.56 -0.55
C ALA A 171 -2.65 -21.00 -1.01
#